data_AF-A0A1I0RBG5-F1
#
_entry.id   AF-A0A1I0RBG5-F1
#
_cell.length_a   1.000
_cell.length_b   1.000
_cell.length_c   1.000
_cell.angle_alpha   90.00
_cell.angle_beta   90.00
_cell.angle_gamma   90.00
#
_symmetry.space_group_name_H-M   'P 1'
#
loop_
_entity.id
_entity.type
_entity.pdbx_description
1 polymer ?
#
loop_
_entity_poly.entity_id
_entity_poly.type
_entity_poly.pdbx_seq_one_letter_code
_entity_poly.pdbx_strand_id
1 'polypeptide(L)'
;MSRFNITTECYIRRGDEILFIHKGRNDMNTGKYLGIGGHLEEGESPNECIVREIEEETGIRADEITGLRMRAVITFVNTVYEDEYIHLYEAEYIGTEDPSTRYCGEGELEWINKADIYSLPIWEGDKVMFDKMLESPDFFELKLTYDKDILTASKIY
;
A
#
# COMPACT_ATOMS: atom_id res chain seq x y z
N MET A 1 0.05 -9.64 26.06
CA MET A 1 0.67 -10.21 24.86
C MET A 1 0.96 -9.04 23.94
N SER A 2 2.19 -8.89 23.46
CA SER A 2 2.46 -7.93 22.37
C SER A 2 1.65 -8.40 21.16
N ARG A 3 0.78 -7.53 20.64
CA ARG A 3 0.12 -7.74 19.34
C ARG A 3 1.12 -7.26 18.28
N PHE A 4 1.31 -8.04 17.24
CA PHE A 4 2.09 -7.59 16.08
C PHE A 4 1.36 -6.43 15.40
N ASN A 5 2.11 -5.51 14.80
CA ASN A 5 1.51 -4.50 13.95
C ASN A 5 1.07 -5.16 12.63
N ILE A 6 -0.20 -4.99 12.26
CA ILE A 6 -0.76 -5.56 11.04
C ILE A 6 -1.53 -4.48 10.31
N THR A 7 -1.20 -4.30 9.04
CA THR A 7 -1.82 -3.33 8.16
C THR A 7 -2.25 -3.97 6.85
N THR A 8 -3.03 -3.22 6.09
CA THR A 8 -3.33 -3.49 4.71
C THR A 8 -2.84 -2.35 3.85
N GLU A 9 -2.52 -2.66 2.59
CA GLU A 9 -2.16 -1.66 1.58
C GLU A 9 -2.71 -2.13 0.23
N CYS A 10 -3.23 -1.24 -0.59
CA CYS A 10 -3.78 -1.54 -1.90
C CYS A 10 -3.26 -0.58 -2.95
N TYR A 11 -2.77 -1.14 -4.05
CA TYR A 11 -2.50 -0.41 -5.28
C TYR A 11 -3.69 -0.50 -6.23
N ILE A 12 -4.50 0.55 -6.25
CA ILE A 12 -5.66 0.68 -7.13
C ILE A 12 -5.20 1.18 -8.50
N ARG A 13 -5.48 0.43 -9.55
CA ARG A 13 -5.07 0.74 -10.92
C ARG A 13 -6.20 1.35 -11.74
N ARG A 14 -5.85 2.25 -12.65
CA ARG A 14 -6.75 2.74 -13.71
C ARG A 14 -5.95 2.80 -15.01
N GLY A 15 -6.06 1.76 -15.82
CA GLY A 15 -5.22 1.63 -17.03
C GLY A 15 -3.73 1.54 -16.66
N ASP A 16 -2.94 2.54 -17.08
CA ASP A 16 -1.50 2.64 -16.82
C ASP A 16 -1.13 3.50 -15.60
N GLU A 17 -2.13 3.96 -14.86
CA GLU A 17 -1.95 4.73 -13.63
C GLU A 17 -2.24 3.86 -12.40
N ILE A 18 -1.59 4.20 -11.29
CA ILE A 18 -1.84 3.67 -9.96
C ILE A 18 -2.14 4.83 -9.03
N LEU A 19 -3.18 4.70 -8.20
CA LEU A 19 -3.51 5.68 -7.18
C LEU A 19 -2.56 5.52 -5.99
N PHE A 20 -1.87 6.59 -5.66
CA PHE A 20 -1.03 6.71 -4.47
C PHE A 20 -1.60 7.75 -3.53
N ILE A 21 -1.16 7.67 -2.28
CA ILE A 21 -1.22 8.76 -1.32
C ILE A 21 0.17 9.33 -1.07
N HIS A 22 0.34 10.62 -1.26
CA HIS A 22 1.51 11.38 -0.85
C HIS A 22 1.31 11.84 0.60
N LYS A 23 1.96 11.15 1.55
CA LYS A 23 1.73 11.36 2.99
C LYS A 23 2.28 12.71 3.45
N GLY A 24 1.40 13.52 4.05
CA GLY A 24 1.73 14.84 4.61
C GLY A 24 1.87 14.86 6.14
N ARG A 25 1.61 13.72 6.81
CA ARG A 25 1.70 13.60 8.27
C ARG A 25 3.15 13.43 8.72
N ASN A 26 3.45 13.91 9.93
CA ASN A 26 4.79 13.86 10.52
C ASN A 26 5.06 12.52 11.23
N ASP A 27 5.24 11.46 10.43
CA ASP A 27 5.60 10.11 10.86
C ASP A 27 6.71 9.51 9.97
N MET A 28 6.94 8.19 10.04
CA MET A 28 7.98 7.51 9.26
C MET A 28 7.81 7.60 7.73
N ASN A 29 6.60 7.93 7.28
CA ASN A 29 6.22 8.01 5.88
C ASN A 29 6.09 9.46 5.38
N THR A 30 6.47 10.45 6.19
CA THR A 30 6.42 11.87 5.80
C THR A 30 7.08 12.11 4.44
N GLY A 31 6.32 12.65 3.48
CA GLY A 31 6.80 12.97 2.12
C GLY A 31 7.01 11.75 1.21
N LYS A 32 6.59 10.55 1.64
CA LYS A 32 6.63 9.35 0.81
C LYS A 32 5.30 9.11 0.10
N TYR A 33 5.39 8.44 -1.04
CA TYR A 33 4.22 7.91 -1.75
C TYR A 33 3.98 6.48 -1.26
N LEU A 34 2.73 6.16 -0.92
CA LEU A 34 2.31 4.82 -0.49
C LEU A 34 1.03 4.40 -1.22
N GLY A 35 0.71 3.11 -1.15
CA GLY A 35 -0.62 2.62 -1.48
C GLY A 35 -1.67 3.05 -0.45
N ILE A 36 -2.92 2.75 -0.76
CA ILE A 36 -4.09 3.09 0.06
C ILE A 36 -4.28 2.02 1.12
N GLY A 37 -4.42 2.39 2.38
CA GLY A 37 -4.53 1.40 3.44
C GLY A 37 -4.19 1.91 4.84
N GLY A 38 -4.27 1.01 5.80
CA GLY A 38 -4.10 1.33 7.21
C GLY A 38 -4.13 0.11 8.12
N HIS A 39 -4.37 0.36 9.40
CA HIS A 39 -4.24 -0.63 10.47
C HIS A 39 -5.50 -1.47 10.61
N LEU A 40 -5.32 -2.76 10.90
CA LEU A 40 -6.44 -3.62 11.28
C LEU A 40 -7.04 -3.16 12.61
N GLU A 41 -8.37 -3.11 12.66
CA GLU A 41 -9.12 -2.93 13.89
C GLU A 41 -9.35 -4.27 14.63
N GLU A 42 -9.74 -4.20 15.90
CA GLU A 42 -10.00 -5.40 16.69
C GLU A 42 -11.20 -6.19 16.13
N GLY A 43 -10.93 -7.45 15.75
CA GLY A 43 -11.93 -8.35 15.19
C GLY A 43 -12.04 -8.28 13.67
N GLU A 44 -11.28 -7.38 13.03
CA GLU A 44 -11.27 -7.20 11.58
C GLU A 44 -10.38 -8.23 10.87
N SER A 45 -10.86 -8.78 9.76
CA SER A 45 -10.01 -9.50 8.81
C SER A 45 -9.30 -8.53 7.87
N PRO A 46 -8.15 -8.90 7.26
CA PRO A 46 -7.49 -8.04 6.27
C PRO A 46 -8.41 -7.61 5.11
N ASN A 47 -9.36 -8.44 4.71
CA ASN A 47 -10.31 -8.10 3.65
C ASN A 47 -11.32 -7.02 4.09
N GLU A 48 -11.79 -7.07 5.34
CA GLU A 48 -12.67 -6.04 5.89
C GLU A 48 -11.91 -4.72 6.04
N CYS A 49 -10.67 -4.80 6.56
CA CYS A 49 -9.79 -3.66 6.74
C CYS A 49 -9.54 -2.92 5.43
N ILE A 50 -9.11 -3.62 4.37
CA ILE A 50 -8.76 -2.92 3.14
C ILE A 50 -9.99 -2.27 2.46
N VAL A 51 -11.17 -2.87 2.59
CA VAL A 51 -12.40 -2.27 2.05
C VAL A 51 -12.75 -0.98 2.81
N ARG A 52 -12.65 -0.99 4.14
CA ARG A 52 -12.87 0.19 4.98
C ARG A 52 -11.85 1.29 4.66
N GLU A 53 -10.56 0.96 4.65
CA GLU A 53 -9.48 1.93 4.42
C GLU A 53 -9.57 2.58 3.03
N ILE A 54 -9.91 1.81 1.99
CA ILE A 54 -10.15 2.37 0.65
C ILE A 54 -11.28 3.42 0.70
N GLU A 55 -12.40 3.11 1.35
CA GLU A 55 -13.52 4.04 1.47
C GLU A 55 -13.15 5.28 2.31
N GLU A 56 -12.45 5.10 3.44
CA GLU A 56 -12.09 6.19 4.36
C GLU A 56 -11.04 7.15 3.77
N GLU A 57 -9.98 6.62 3.13
CA GLU A 57 -8.90 7.44 2.60
C GLU A 57 -9.24 8.08 1.24
N THR A 58 -10.09 7.44 0.43
CA THR A 58 -10.33 7.84 -0.98
C THR A 58 -11.78 8.11 -1.33
N GLY A 59 -12.73 7.74 -0.47
CA GLY A 59 -14.16 7.76 -0.78
C GLY A 59 -14.58 6.78 -1.89
N ILE A 60 -13.66 5.94 -2.39
CA ILE A 60 -13.97 4.94 -3.43
C ILE A 60 -14.82 3.86 -2.79
N ARG A 61 -16.01 3.63 -3.34
CA ARG A 61 -16.92 2.59 -2.85
C ARG A 61 -16.59 1.23 -3.49
N ALA A 62 -17.03 0.16 -2.82
CA ALA A 62 -16.83 -1.21 -3.29
C ALA A 62 -17.39 -1.48 -4.71
N ASP A 63 -18.43 -0.75 -5.15
CA ASP A 63 -19.01 -0.84 -6.50
C ASP A 63 -18.21 -0.09 -7.57
N GLU A 64 -17.24 0.75 -7.17
CA GLU A 64 -16.35 1.50 -8.05
C GLU A 64 -14.99 0.80 -8.26
N ILE A 65 -14.81 -0.40 -7.69
CA ILE A 65 -13.63 -1.24 -7.90
C ILE A 65 -14.00 -2.64 -8.34
N THR A 66 -13.09 -3.29 -9.06
CA THR A 66 -13.19 -4.71 -9.40
C THR A 66 -11.85 -5.42 -9.21
N GLY A 67 -11.88 -6.75 -9.15
CA GLY A 67 -10.67 -7.56 -9.05
C GLY A 67 -9.88 -7.38 -7.76
N LEU A 68 -10.49 -6.85 -6.69
CA LEU A 68 -9.86 -6.71 -5.38
C LEU A 68 -9.34 -8.07 -4.91
N ARG A 69 -8.03 -8.21 -4.78
CA ARG A 69 -7.39 -9.46 -4.36
C ARG A 69 -6.06 -9.21 -3.65
N MET A 70 -5.77 -10.05 -2.67
CA MET A 70 -4.48 -10.04 -1.99
C MET A 70 -3.39 -10.55 -2.95
N ARG A 71 -2.27 -9.82 -2.99
CA ARG A 71 -1.10 -10.08 -3.83
C ARG A 71 0.11 -10.52 -3.04
N ALA A 72 0.26 -10.06 -1.79
CA ALA A 72 1.36 -10.48 -0.96
C ALA A 72 1.05 -10.35 0.53
N VAL A 73 1.84 -11.07 1.33
CA VAL A 73 2.10 -10.70 2.72
C VAL A 73 3.54 -10.24 2.81
N ILE A 74 3.74 -9.01 3.27
CA ILE A 74 5.06 -8.41 3.44
C ILE A 74 5.39 -8.35 4.92
N THR A 75 6.53 -8.89 5.31
CA THR A 75 7.11 -8.66 6.64
C THR A 75 8.11 -7.51 6.55
N PHE A 76 7.80 -6.40 7.21
CA PHE A 76 8.68 -5.26 7.35
C PHE A 76 9.35 -5.29 8.73
N VAL A 77 10.67 -5.36 8.76
CA VAL A 77 11.49 -5.36 9.98
C VAL A 77 12.34 -4.11 10.00
N ASN A 78 12.34 -3.38 11.12
CA ASN A 78 13.07 -2.12 11.25
C ASN A 78 13.80 -1.99 12.59
N THR A 79 14.94 -1.29 12.61
CA THR A 79 15.72 -1.04 13.84
C THR A 79 15.18 0.10 14.71
N VAL A 80 14.30 0.95 14.16
CA VAL A 80 13.72 2.12 14.81
C VAL A 80 12.23 1.95 15.05
N TYR A 81 11.51 1.41 14.06
CA TYR A 81 10.07 1.22 14.09
C TYR A 81 9.69 -0.22 14.45
N GLU A 82 8.44 -0.44 14.87
CA GLU A 82 7.94 -1.78 15.18
C GLU A 82 7.87 -2.65 13.92
N ASP A 83 8.08 -3.96 14.10
CA ASP A 83 7.89 -4.93 13.03
C ASP A 83 6.42 -4.95 12.60
N GLU A 84 6.19 -5.04 11.29
CA GLU A 84 4.88 -4.92 10.67
C GLU A 84 4.64 -6.03 9.65
N TYR A 85 3.39 -6.52 9.60
CA TYR A 85 2.90 -7.43 8.58
C TYR A 85 1.87 -6.70 7.71
N ILE A 86 2.25 -6.44 6.47
CA ILE A 86 1.43 -5.72 5.49
C ILE A 86 0.75 -6.75 4.60
N HIS A 87 -0.58 -6.76 4.59
CA HIS A 87 -1.37 -7.53 3.64
C HIS A 87 -1.60 -6.66 2.40
N LEU A 88 -0.88 -6.98 1.33
CA LEU A 88 -0.88 -6.19 0.11
C LEU A 88 -1.98 -6.65 -0.83
N TYR A 89 -2.75 -5.71 -1.36
CA TYR A 89 -3.84 -5.91 -2.30
C TYR A 89 -3.59 -5.15 -3.61
N GLU A 90 -4.33 -5.56 -4.63
CA GLU A 90 -4.54 -4.76 -5.83
C GLU A 90 -6.03 -4.73 -6.18
N ALA A 91 -6.44 -3.68 -6.88
CA ALA A 91 -7.77 -3.57 -7.46
C ALA A 91 -7.71 -2.76 -8.77
N GLU A 92 -8.77 -2.82 -9.57
CA GLU A 92 -8.98 -1.94 -10.72
C GLU A 92 -10.12 -0.97 -10.43
N TYR A 93 -9.89 0.33 -10.62
CA TYR A 93 -10.91 1.36 -10.51
C TYR A 93 -11.78 1.40 -11.77
N ILE A 94 -13.10 1.29 -11.57
CA ILE A 94 -14.11 1.30 -12.62
C ILE A 94 -15.17 2.40 -12.41
N GLY A 95 -14.98 3.26 -11.40
CA GLY A 95 -15.84 4.41 -11.16
C GLY A 95 -15.66 5.51 -12.21
N THR A 96 -16.55 6.50 -12.15
CA THR A 96 -16.63 7.57 -13.16
C THR A 96 -16.05 8.90 -12.69
N GLU A 97 -15.88 9.07 -11.38
CA GLU A 97 -15.33 10.29 -10.78
C GLU A 97 -13.83 10.15 -10.55
N ASP A 98 -13.13 11.26 -10.36
CA ASP A 98 -11.71 11.20 -10.00
C ASP A 98 -11.53 11.26 -8.47
N PRO A 99 -11.13 10.15 -7.81
CA PRO A 99 -10.94 10.13 -6.37
C PRO A 99 -9.79 11.05 -5.91
N SER A 100 -8.85 11.42 -6.79
CA SER A 100 -7.76 12.36 -6.45
C SER A 100 -8.24 13.75 -6.06
N THR A 101 -9.47 14.11 -6.43
CA THR A 101 -10.09 15.39 -6.06
C THR A 101 -10.73 15.40 -4.68
N ARG A 102 -10.77 14.24 -4.00
CA ARG A 102 -11.42 14.05 -2.71
C ARG A 102 -10.45 14.40 -1.58
N TYR A 103 -11.00 14.85 -0.46
CA TYR A 103 -10.20 15.14 0.73
C TYR A 103 -9.76 13.84 1.40
N CYS A 104 -8.46 13.72 1.65
CA CYS A 104 -7.88 12.66 2.45
C CYS A 104 -7.19 13.27 3.69
N GLY A 105 -7.49 12.77 4.88
CA GLY A 105 -6.89 13.27 6.12
C GLY A 105 -5.42 12.84 6.34
N GLU A 106 -4.90 12.01 5.46
CA GLU A 106 -3.58 11.36 5.55
C GLU A 106 -2.55 11.97 4.59
N GLY A 107 -3.00 12.66 3.54
CA GLY A 107 -2.15 13.16 2.46
C GLY A 107 -2.93 13.61 1.23
N GLU A 108 -2.23 13.76 0.11
CA GLU A 108 -2.82 14.08 -1.19
C GLU A 108 -2.89 12.81 -2.05
N LEU A 109 -4.03 12.60 -2.70
CA LEU A 109 -4.24 11.46 -3.59
C LEU A 109 -3.79 11.82 -4.99
N GLU A 110 -2.97 10.96 -5.61
CA GLU A 110 -2.38 11.21 -6.92
C GLU A 110 -2.39 9.97 -7.80
N TRP A 111 -2.82 10.12 -9.06
CA TRP A 111 -2.66 9.09 -10.08
C TRP A 111 -1.26 9.19 -10.68
N ILE A 112 -0.47 8.14 -10.52
CA ILE A 112 0.91 8.08 -10.99
C ILE A 112 1.00 7.06 -12.13
N ASN A 113 1.61 7.45 -13.25
CA ASN A 113 1.91 6.50 -14.31
C ASN A 113 2.90 5.43 -13.81
N LYS A 114 2.65 4.15 -14.15
CA LYS A 114 3.53 3.03 -13.75
C LYS A 114 5.00 3.25 -14.12
N ALA A 115 5.27 3.94 -15.22
CA ALA A 115 6.63 4.24 -15.66
C ALA A 115 7.37 5.21 -14.72
N ASP A 116 6.65 6.02 -13.94
CA ASP A 116 7.21 7.07 -13.10
C ASP A 116 7.39 6.64 -11.63
N ILE A 117 6.80 5.50 -11.22
CA ILE A 117 6.81 5.00 -9.83
C ILE A 117 8.23 4.96 -9.24
N TYR A 118 9.21 4.47 -10.01
CA TYR A 118 10.59 4.32 -9.55
C TYR A 118 11.32 5.65 -9.29
N SER A 119 10.75 6.77 -9.74
CA SER A 119 11.27 8.12 -9.50
C SER A 119 10.64 8.80 -8.28
N LEU A 120 9.57 8.22 -7.72
CA LEU A 120 8.91 8.74 -6.54
C LEU A 120 9.75 8.51 -5.28
N PRO A 121 9.57 9.34 -4.23
CA PRO A 121 10.10 9.06 -2.91
C PRO A 121 9.29 7.92 -2.24
N ILE A 122 9.50 6.68 -2.68
CA ILE A 122 8.96 5.44 -2.08
C ILE A 122 10.01 4.76 -1.21
N TRP A 123 9.64 3.72 -0.47
CA TRP A 123 10.64 2.88 0.18
C TRP A 123 11.41 2.06 -0.85
N GLU A 124 12.71 1.83 -0.63
CA GLU A 124 13.53 1.00 -1.56
C GLU A 124 13.00 -0.42 -1.71
N GLY A 125 12.39 -0.97 -0.66
CA GLY A 125 11.74 -2.28 -0.68
C GLY A 125 10.46 -2.31 -1.52
N ASP A 126 9.79 -1.17 -1.70
CA ASP A 126 8.61 -1.10 -2.57
C ASP A 126 9.00 -1.35 -4.02
N LYS A 127 10.20 -0.95 -4.44
CA LYS A 127 10.73 -1.28 -5.77
C LYS A 127 10.81 -2.79 -5.99
N VAL A 128 11.29 -3.54 -4.99
CA VAL A 128 11.37 -5.01 -5.03
C VAL A 128 9.97 -5.63 -5.10
N MET A 129 9.02 -5.05 -4.36
CA MET A 129 7.62 -5.46 -4.36
C MET A 129 6.95 -5.18 -5.72
N PHE A 130 7.13 -3.99 -6.30
CA PHE A 130 6.61 -3.63 -7.62
C PHE A 130 7.20 -4.49 -8.73
N ASP A 131 8.53 -4.74 -8.72
CA ASP A 131 9.17 -5.65 -9.67
C ASP A 131 8.44 -7.00 -9.70
N LYS A 132 8.13 -7.56 -8.52
CA LYS A 132 7.44 -8.83 -8.41
C LYS A 132 5.96 -8.77 -8.81
N MET A 133 5.24 -7.74 -8.36
CA MET A 133 3.82 -7.55 -8.68
C MET A 133 3.57 -7.36 -10.18
N LEU A 134 4.46 -6.66 -10.88
CA LEU A 134 4.36 -6.37 -12.31
C LEU A 134 4.82 -7.54 -13.18
N GLU A 135 5.73 -8.39 -12.68
CA GLU A 135 6.21 -9.57 -13.40
C GLU A 135 5.16 -10.69 -13.50
N SER A 136 4.43 -10.96 -12.41
CA SER A 136 3.49 -12.08 -12.32
C SER A 136 2.21 -11.67 -11.58
N PRO A 137 1.04 -12.25 -11.91
CA PRO A 137 -0.19 -12.06 -11.14
C PRO A 137 -0.27 -12.92 -9.87
N ASP A 138 0.72 -13.77 -9.61
CA ASP A 138 0.69 -14.72 -8.49
C ASP A 138 0.86 -14.05 -7.14
N PHE A 139 0.44 -14.77 -6.10
CA PHE A 139 0.70 -14.41 -4.71
C PHE A 139 2.17 -14.70 -4.37
N PHE A 140 2.77 -13.85 -3.53
CA PHE A 140 4.13 -14.05 -3.02
C PHE A 140 4.26 -13.58 -1.57
N GLU A 141 5.27 -14.07 -0.87
CA GLU A 141 5.66 -13.53 0.44
C GLU A 141 6.98 -12.78 0.29
N LEU A 142 7.08 -11.61 0.92
CA LEU A 142 8.26 -10.76 0.88
C LEU A 142 8.68 -10.40 2.29
N LYS A 143 9.97 -10.53 2.59
CA LYS A 143 10.56 -9.95 3.79
C LYS A 143 11.50 -8.82 3.41
N LEU A 144 11.31 -7.67 4.05
CA LEU A 144 12.16 -6.49 3.96
C LEU A 144 12.77 -6.21 5.33
N THR A 145 14.06 -5.88 5.38
CA THR A 145 14.75 -5.56 6.63
C THR A 145 15.53 -4.26 6.48
N TYR A 146 15.27 -3.32 7.37
CA TYR A 146 15.79 -1.96 7.34
C TYR A 146 16.64 -1.65 8.57
N ASP A 147 17.71 -0.89 8.36
CA ASP A 147 18.35 -0.10 9.41
C ASP A 147 17.98 1.38 9.21
N LYS A 148 17.11 1.91 10.08
CA LYS A 148 16.46 3.21 9.89
C LYS A 148 15.74 3.26 8.54
N ASP A 149 16.19 4.11 7.62
CA ASP A 149 15.64 4.27 6.28
C ASP A 149 16.35 3.44 5.21
N ILE A 150 17.39 2.69 5.58
CA ILE A 150 18.26 1.97 4.63
C ILE A 150 17.82 0.52 4.54
N LEU A 151 17.44 0.06 3.35
CA LEU A 151 17.17 -1.35 3.09
C LEU A 151 18.47 -2.16 3.18
N THR A 152 18.52 -3.13 4.08
CA THR A 152 19.71 -3.97 4.34
C THR A 152 19.57 -5.38 3.77
N ALA A 153 18.34 -5.89 3.67
CA ALA A 153 18.05 -7.19 3.06
C ALA A 153 16.62 -7.25 2.53
N SER A 154 16.44 -7.98 1.43
CA SER A 154 15.13 -8.38 0.90
C SER A 154 15.14 -9.87 0.54
N LYS A 155 14.00 -10.54 0.68
CA LYS A 155 13.83 -11.94 0.29
C LYS A 155 12.39 -12.25 -0.10
N ILE A 156 12.22 -12.77 -1.31
CA ILE A 156 10.95 -13.34 -1.82
C ILE A 156 10.96 -14.85 -1.55
N TYR A 157 9.80 -15.39 -1.16
CA TYR A 157 9.58 -16.83 -0.95
C TYR A 157 8.63 -17.41 -2.00
#